data_AF-A0A6N2ENA0-F1
#
_entry.id   AF-A0A6N2ENA0-F1
#
_cell.length_a   1.000
_cell.length_b   1.000
_cell.length_c   1.000
_cell.angle_alpha   90.00
_cell.angle_beta   90.00
_cell.angle_gamma   90.00
#
_symmetry.space_group_name_H-M   'P 1'
#
loop_
_entity.id
_entity.type
_entity.pdbx_description
1 polymer ?
#
loop_
_entity_poly.entity_id
_entity_poly.type
_entity_poly.pdbx_seq_one_letter_code
_entity_poly.pdbx_strand_id
1 'polypeptide(L)'
;MTVWTVIGLLVAATLVAGGVLLLWGRRNDPDDPHRLSEPARLVIGLSLVLVGYHAASYSLPQGWLALRVPPDRLWLLGAGVVVAIGLTLLSDRLDAKAMESEGNGSDEA
;
A
#
# COMPACT_ATOMS: atom_id res chain seq x y z
N MET A 1 -25.70 14.40 10.35
CA MET A 1 -24.70 13.50 9.77
C MET A 1 -25.45 12.45 8.95
N THR A 2 -25.16 12.31 7.66
CA THR A 2 -25.81 11.30 6.84
C THR A 2 -25.14 9.95 7.10
N VAL A 3 -25.87 8.83 6.99
CA VAL A 3 -25.32 7.48 7.22
C VAL A 3 -24.08 7.22 6.36
N TRP A 4 -24.06 7.76 5.15
CA TRP A 4 -22.93 7.76 4.22
C TRP A 4 -21.65 8.38 4.78
N THR A 5 -21.76 9.43 5.59
CA THR A 5 -20.58 10.08 6.20
C THR A 5 -19.92 9.16 7.21
N VAL A 6 -20.72 8.43 7.98
CA VAL A 6 -20.24 7.49 9.00
C VAL A 6 -19.56 6.29 8.34
N ILE A 7 -20.17 5.73 7.29
CA ILE A 7 -19.59 4.62 6.52
C ILE A 7 -18.25 5.03 5.90
N GLY A 8 -18.20 6.21 5.26
CA GLY A 8 -16.97 6.73 4.66
C GLY A 8 -15.83 6.92 5.66
N LEU A 9 -16.14 7.46 6.85
CA LEU A 9 -15.17 7.61 7.94
C LEU A 9 -14.69 6.27 8.51
N LEU A 10 -15.58 5.29 8.65
CA LEU A 10 -15.20 3.95 9.13
C LEU A 10 -14.25 3.27 8.14
N VAL A 11 -14.58 3.28 6.84
CA VAL A 11 -13.70 2.72 5.80
C VAL A 11 -12.35 3.43 5.78
N ALA A 12 -12.35 4.77 5.84
CA ALA A 12 -11.13 5.57 5.91
C ALA A 12 -10.27 5.18 7.13
N ALA A 13 -10.87 5.08 8.31
CA ALA A 13 -10.19 4.71 9.53
C ALA A 13 -9.62 3.29 9.45
N THR A 14 -10.35 2.32 8.89
CA THR A 14 -9.84 0.95 8.71
C THR A 14 -8.66 0.90 7.74
N LEU A 15 -8.71 1.67 6.64
CA LEU A 15 -7.60 1.72 5.68
C LEU A 15 -6.35 2.39 6.25
N VAL A 16 -6.51 3.52 6.95
CA VAL A 16 -5.38 4.18 7.62
C VAL A 16 -4.82 3.28 8.72
N ALA A 17 -5.69 2.74 9.59
CA ALA A 17 -5.27 1.85 10.66
C ALA A 17 -4.56 0.63 10.08
N GLY A 18 -5.13 -0.02 9.06
CA GLY A 18 -4.52 -1.17 8.38
C GLY A 18 -3.17 -0.84 7.75
N GLY A 19 -3.06 0.30 7.04
CA GLY A 19 -1.80 0.76 6.44
C GLY A 19 -0.73 1.08 7.48
N VAL A 20 -1.08 1.78 8.55
CA VAL A 20 -0.18 2.04 9.69
C VAL A 20 0.20 0.72 10.37
N LEU A 21 -0.75 -0.19 10.59
CA LEU A 21 -0.46 -1.52 11.12
C LEU A 21 0.42 -2.33 10.16
N LEU A 22 0.44 -2.07 8.86
CA LEU A 22 1.32 -2.74 7.91
C LEU A 22 2.74 -2.14 7.94
N LEU A 23 2.84 -0.82 8.15
CA LEU A 23 4.10 -0.09 8.32
C LEU A 23 4.76 -0.42 9.67
N TRP A 24 3.97 -0.49 10.73
CA TRP A 24 4.43 -0.74 12.11
C TRP A 24 4.40 -2.23 12.47
N GLY A 25 3.54 -2.99 11.81
CA GLY A 25 3.32 -4.40 12.07
C GLY A 25 4.42 -5.26 11.50
N ARG A 26 5.17 -5.77 12.47
CA ARG A 26 5.69 -7.12 12.52
C ARG A 26 7.08 -7.32 11.92
N ARG A 27 8.01 -7.03 12.81
CA ARG A 27 9.35 -7.61 12.93
C ARG A 27 9.39 -9.15 13.13
N ASN A 28 8.30 -9.91 12.93
CA ASN A 28 8.24 -11.31 13.38
C ASN A 28 8.01 -12.32 12.25
N ASP A 29 8.77 -13.41 12.36
CA ASP A 29 8.94 -14.61 11.54
C ASP A 29 9.75 -14.46 10.24
N PRO A 30 11.03 -14.88 10.25
CA PRO A 30 11.85 -15.02 9.04
C PRO A 30 11.44 -16.19 8.14
N ASP A 31 10.61 -17.13 8.63
CA ASP A 31 10.32 -18.41 7.97
C ASP A 31 8.99 -18.47 7.18
N ASP A 32 8.37 -17.33 6.85
CA ASP A 32 7.12 -17.34 6.09
C ASP A 32 7.39 -17.28 4.56
N PRO A 33 7.15 -18.37 3.79
CA PRO A 33 7.38 -18.42 2.35
C PRO A 33 6.39 -17.57 1.54
N HIS A 34 5.38 -16.97 2.17
CA HIS A 34 4.44 -16.05 1.54
C HIS A 34 4.67 -14.58 1.94
N ARG A 35 5.86 -14.26 2.45
CA ARG A 35 6.23 -12.89 2.82
C ARG A 35 6.28 -11.96 1.60
N LEU A 36 5.62 -10.81 1.75
CA LEU A 36 5.91 -9.63 0.95
C LEU A 36 7.31 -9.11 1.31
N SER A 37 8.07 -8.64 0.32
CA SER A 37 9.35 -7.98 0.57
C SER A 37 9.15 -6.74 1.45
N GLU A 38 10.19 -6.32 2.18
CA GLU A 38 10.15 -5.09 2.98
C GLU A 38 9.77 -3.86 2.13
N PRO A 39 10.31 -3.66 0.90
CA PRO A 39 9.84 -2.64 -0.03
C PRO A 39 8.35 -2.75 -0.37
N ALA A 40 7.86 -3.95 -0.72
CA ALA A 40 6.46 -4.18 -1.05
C ALA A 40 5.54 -3.84 0.12
N ARG A 41 5.93 -4.22 1.33
CA ARG A 41 5.20 -3.91 2.57
C ARG A 41 5.10 -2.39 2.79
N LEU A 42 6.20 -1.66 2.60
CA LEU A 42 6.21 -0.20 2.74
C LEU A 42 5.29 0.47 1.71
N VAL A 43 5.37 0.06 0.44
CA VAL A 43 4.56 0.65 -0.63
C VAL A 43 3.07 0.37 -0.45
N ILE A 44 2.70 -0.85 -0.07
CA ILE A 44 1.31 -1.22 0.21
C ILE A 44 0.78 -0.46 1.44
N GLY A 45 1.56 -0.42 2.52
CA GLY A 45 1.20 0.30 3.75
C GLY A 45 1.00 1.80 3.50
N LEU A 46 1.93 2.43 2.77
CA LEU A 46 1.83 3.84 2.41
C LEU A 46 0.62 4.10 1.51
N SER A 47 0.38 3.22 0.53
CA SER A 47 -0.79 3.32 -0.37
C SER A 47 -2.11 3.24 0.41
N LEU A 48 -2.23 2.31 1.37
CA LEU A 48 -3.39 2.18 2.26
C LEU A 48 -3.64 3.45 3.08
N VAL A 49 -2.59 4.04 3.65
CA VAL A 49 -2.69 5.31 4.40
C VAL A 49 -3.16 6.44 3.48
N LEU A 50 -2.62 6.52 2.27
CA LEU A 50 -2.97 7.57 1.30
C LEU A 50 -4.44 7.48 0.84
N VAL A 51 -4.90 6.26 0.55
CA VAL A 51 -6.29 5.99 0.18
C VAL A 51 -7.22 6.27 1.36
N GLY A 52 -6.86 5.85 2.57
CA GLY A 52 -7.63 6.12 3.78
C GLY A 52 -7.74 7.62 4.09
N TYR A 53 -6.64 8.38 3.94
CA TYR A 53 -6.67 9.84 4.06
C TYR A 53 -7.63 10.48 3.05
N HIS A 54 -7.62 10.01 1.80
CA HIS A 54 -8.55 10.51 0.79
C HIS A 54 -9.99 10.18 1.14
N ALA A 55 -10.29 8.94 1.54
CA ALA A 55 -11.63 8.58 1.98
C ALA A 55 -12.15 9.46 3.14
N ALA A 56 -11.26 9.81 4.09
CA ALA A 56 -11.58 10.75 5.16
C ALA A 56 -11.86 12.16 4.62
N SER A 57 -11.09 12.65 3.64
CA SER A 57 -11.24 13.99 3.08
C SER A 57 -12.53 14.22 2.30
N TYR A 58 -13.10 13.18 1.70
CA TYR A 58 -14.44 13.23 1.11
C TYR A 58 -15.57 13.14 2.12
N SER A 59 -15.30 12.53 3.28
CA SER A 59 -16.30 12.37 4.34
C SER A 59 -16.39 13.57 5.28
N LEU A 60 -15.32 14.37 5.39
CA LEU A 60 -15.26 15.53 6.28
C LEU A 60 -15.76 16.83 5.60
N PRO A 61 -16.27 17.80 6.40
CA PRO A 61 -16.68 19.11 5.90
C PRO A 61 -15.54 19.84 5.17
N GLN A 62 -15.91 20.61 4.14
CA GLN A 62 -14.97 21.48 3.41
C GLN A 62 -14.25 22.42 4.39
N GLY A 63 -12.91 22.34 4.43
CA GLY A 63 -12.05 23.18 5.27
C GLY A 63 -11.37 22.48 6.46
N TRP A 64 -11.71 21.23 6.77
CA TRP A 64 -11.05 20.49 7.86
C TRP A 64 -9.70 19.87 7.47
N LEU A 65 -9.46 19.63 6.17
CA LEU A 65 -8.24 19.01 5.68
C LEU A 65 -7.57 19.91 4.64
N ALA A 66 -6.26 20.11 4.82
CA ALA A 66 -5.44 21.02 4.02
C ALA A 66 -5.26 20.58 2.56
N LEU A 67 -5.34 19.27 2.28
CA LEU A 67 -5.30 18.71 0.93
C LEU A 67 -6.58 17.96 0.61
N ARG A 68 -7.38 18.51 -0.31
CA ARG A 68 -8.53 17.84 -0.92
C ARG A 68 -8.32 17.77 -2.41
N VAL A 69 -8.12 16.56 -2.92
CA VAL A 69 -8.05 16.31 -4.36
C VAL A 69 -9.47 16.40 -4.94
N PRO A 70 -9.70 17.04 -6.10
CA PRO A 70 -10.99 17.01 -6.78
C PRO A 70 -11.39 15.57 -7.17
N PRO A 71 -12.69 15.21 -7.10
CA PRO A 71 -13.15 13.86 -7.44
C PRO A 71 -12.80 13.44 -8.87
N ASP A 72 -12.79 14.39 -9.82
CA ASP A 72 -12.40 14.16 -11.21
C ASP A 72 -10.94 13.69 -11.38
N ARG A 73 -10.12 13.82 -10.32
CA ARG A 73 -8.69 13.47 -10.31
C ARG A 73 -8.38 12.24 -9.45
N LEU A 74 -9.39 11.58 -8.89
CA LEU A 74 -9.21 10.35 -8.09
C LEU A 74 -8.58 9.21 -8.88
N TRP A 75 -8.80 9.17 -10.20
CA TRP A 75 -8.19 8.17 -11.06
C TRP A 75 -6.66 8.27 -11.10
N LEU A 76 -6.08 9.47 -10.92
CA LEU A 76 -4.62 9.64 -10.83
C LEU A 76 -4.06 8.99 -9.57
N LEU A 77 -4.77 9.11 -8.45
CA LEU A 77 -4.39 8.44 -7.20
C LEU A 77 -4.48 6.93 -7.36
N GLY A 78 -5.59 6.42 -7.89
CA GLY A 78 -5.77 4.99 -8.15
C GLY A 78 -4.68 4.45 -9.09
N ALA A 79 -4.40 5.15 -10.19
CA ALA A 79 -3.34 4.79 -11.12
C ALA A 79 -1.97 4.79 -10.44
N GLY A 80 -1.66 5.82 -9.64
CA GLY A 80 -0.39 5.90 -8.91
C GLY A 80 -0.20 4.74 -7.93
N VAL A 81 -1.25 4.37 -7.18
CA VAL A 81 -1.23 3.22 -6.26
C VAL A 81 -1.01 1.91 -7.02
N VAL A 82 -1.74 1.70 -8.13
CA VAL A 82 -1.60 0.49 -8.95
C VAL A 82 -0.20 0.39 -9.55
N VAL A 83 0.33 1.49 -10.09
CA VAL A 83 1.69 1.54 -10.65
C VAL A 83 2.74 1.28 -9.57
N ALA A 84 2.61 1.91 -8.39
CA ALA A 84 3.54 1.72 -7.30
C ALA A 84 3.59 0.26 -6.83
N ILE A 85 2.43 -0.34 -6.55
CA ILE A 85 2.35 -1.76 -6.14
C ILE A 85 2.87 -2.67 -7.26
N GLY A 86 2.46 -2.42 -8.51
CA GLY A 86 2.87 -3.24 -9.65
C GLY A 86 4.38 -3.22 -9.89
N LEU A 87 5.00 -2.04 -9.82
CA LEU A 87 6.45 -1.90 -9.95
C LEU A 87 7.19 -2.59 -8.82
N THR A 88 6.72 -2.49 -7.58
CA THR A 88 7.38 -3.16 -6.46
C THR A 88 7.30 -4.67 -6.55
N LEU A 89 6.12 -5.22 -6.91
CA LEU A 89 5.98 -6.66 -7.12
C LEU A 89 6.81 -7.16 -8.31
N LEU A 90 6.96 -6.34 -9.35
CA LEU A 90 7.81 -6.66 -10.49
C LEU A 90 9.28 -6.68 -10.08
N SER A 91 9.75 -5.72 -9.29
CA SER A 91 11.11 -5.71 -8.75
C SER A 91 11.40 -6.96 -7.92
N ASP A 92 10.49 -7.32 -7.00
CA ASP A 92 10.63 -8.54 -6.18
C ASP A 92 10.79 -9.81 -7.04
N ARG A 93 10.04 -9.88 -8.16
CA ARG A 93 10.10 -11.01 -9.11
C ARG A 93 11.42 -11.04 -9.88
N LEU A 94 12.01 -9.89 -10.18
CA LEU A 94 13.30 -9.81 -10.87
C LEU A 94 14.44 -10.21 -9.94
N ASP A 95 14.40 -9.76 -8.68
CA ASP A 95 15.40 -10.12 -7.67
C ASP A 95 15.38 -11.63 -7.37
N ALA A 96 14.19 -12.23 -7.25
CA ALA A 96 14.07 -13.68 -7.05
C ALA A 96 14.71 -14.50 -8.19
N LYS A 97 14.51 -14.07 -9.44
CA LYS A 97 15.10 -14.74 -10.62
C LYS A 97 16.62 -14.58 -10.71
N ALA A 98 17.15 -13.43 -10.27
CA ALA A 98 18.58 -13.20 -10.26
C ALA A 98 19.29 -14.20 -9.31
N MET A 99 18.72 -14.43 -8.13
CA MET A 99 19.27 -15.38 -7.15
C MET A 99 19.24 -16.84 -7.63
N GLU A 100 18.19 -17.27 -8.33
CA GLU A 100 18.13 -18.61 -8.95
C GLU A 100 19.26 -18.82 -9.97
N SER A 101 19.61 -17.77 -10.73
CA SER A 101 20.64 -17.86 -11.77
C SER A 101 22.06 -17.95 -11.20
N GLU A 102 22.34 -17.32 -10.05
CA GLU A 102 23.64 -17.39 -9.40
C GLU A 102 23.86 -18.74 -8.70
N GLY A 103 22.83 -19.32 -8.09
CA GLY A 103 22.93 -20.64 -7.43
C GLY A 103 23.14 -21.80 -8.40
N ASN A 104 22.50 -21.76 -9.58
CA ASN A 104 22.69 -22.81 -10.59
C ASN A 104 24.10 -22.81 -11.23
N GLY A 105 24.81 -21.68 -11.18
CA GLY A 105 26.17 -21.57 -11.72
C GLY A 105 27.27 -22.11 -10.80
N SER A 106 27.02 -22.20 -9.48
CA SER A 106 28.01 -22.70 -8.52
C SER A 106 28.06 -24.22 -8.40
N ASP A 107 27.02 -24.93 -8.81
CA ASP A 107 26.95 -26.40 -8.74
C ASP A 107 27.65 -27.08 -9.94
N GLU A 108 27.96 -26.33 -10.99
CA GLU A 108 28.65 -26.82 -12.20
C GLU A 108 30.16 -26.51 -12.24
N ALA A 109 30.70 -25.79 -11.25
CA ALA A 109 32.11 -25.38 -11.16
C ALA A 109 32.91 -26.22 -10.15
#